data_AF-A0A9W8V4B6-F1
#
_entry.id   AF-A0A9W8V4B6-F1
#
_cell.length_a   1.000
_cell.length_b   1.000
_cell.length_c   1.000
_cell.angle_alpha   90.00
_cell.angle_beta   90.00
_cell.angle_gamma   90.00
#
_symmetry.space_group_name_H-M   'P 1'
#
loop_
_entity.id
_entity.type
_entity.pdbx_description
1 polymer ?
#
loop_
_entity_poly.entity_id
_entity_poly.type
_entity_poly.pdbx_seq_one_letter_code
_entity_poly.pdbx_strand_id
1 'polypeptide(L)'
;MELAIAAEVWNKAEVGVTFEWVVFSGASPPDWKPYVWEILTHELGHFLGLKHEFAIEGPPISDIKAEGQGAVPLGVRDPKSVMTYAPEPPEMQQSNINSSKMFYVLRPNEN
;
A
#
# COMPACT_ATOMS: atom_id res chain seq x y z
N MET A 1 13.35 13.01 -3.35
CA MET A 1 14.68 13.02 -4.00
C MET A 1 15.53 11.83 -3.56
N GLU A 2 15.64 11.50 -2.27
CA GLU A 2 16.48 10.38 -1.79
C GLU A 2 15.96 8.98 -2.15
N LEU A 3 14.64 8.76 -2.21
CA LEU A 3 14.05 7.45 -2.51
C LEU A 3 14.10 7.09 -4.00
N ALA A 4 13.98 8.08 -4.89
CA ALA A 4 14.20 7.89 -6.31
C ALA A 4 15.65 7.45 -6.58
N ILE A 5 16.62 8.03 -5.86
CA ILE A 5 18.02 7.61 -5.92
C ILE A 5 18.18 6.19 -5.39
N ALA A 6 17.51 5.83 -4.28
CA ALA A 6 17.53 4.47 -3.75
C ALA A 6 16.98 3.45 -4.77
N ALA A 7 15.84 3.74 -5.42
CA ALA A 7 15.29 2.91 -6.48
C ALA A 7 16.28 2.75 -7.65
N GLU A 8 16.95 3.83 -8.06
CA GLU A 8 17.97 3.78 -9.12
C GLU A 8 19.19 2.92 -8.71
N VAL A 9 19.66 3.03 -7.47
CA VAL A 9 20.75 2.20 -6.94
C VAL A 9 20.38 0.72 -6.96
N TRP A 10 19.17 0.37 -6.54
CA TRP A 10 18.69 -1.01 -6.57
C TRP A 10 18.50 -1.54 -8.00
N ASN A 11 17.99 -0.72 -8.92
CA ASN A 11 17.86 -1.10 -10.32
C ASN A 11 19.21 -1.40 -10.98
N LYS A 12 20.25 -0.62 -10.64
CA LYS A 12 21.62 -0.87 -11.10
C LYS A 12 22.24 -2.16 -10.55
N ALA A 13 21.69 -2.72 -9.47
CA ALA A 13 22.18 -3.95 -8.87
C ALA A 13 21.64 -5.22 -9.56
N GLU A 14 20.74 -5.09 -10.56
CA GLU A 14 20.26 -6.19 -11.42
C GLU A 14 19.73 -7.43 -10.66
N VAL A 15 19.07 -7.22 -9.53
CA VAL A 15 18.59 -8.29 -8.63
C VAL A 15 17.36 -9.06 -9.15
N GLY A 16 17.01 -8.92 -10.43
CA GLY A 16 15.89 -9.61 -11.07
C GLY A 16 14.51 -9.00 -10.84
N VAL A 17 14.44 -7.83 -10.20
CA VAL A 17 13.22 -7.01 -10.02
C VAL A 17 13.53 -5.54 -10.30
N THR A 18 12.55 -4.80 -10.80
CA THR A 18 12.68 -3.35 -11.09
C THR A 18 11.87 -2.56 -10.06
N PHE A 19 12.52 -1.59 -9.43
CA PHE A 19 11.93 -0.68 -8.45
C PHE A 19 11.62 0.66 -9.11
N GLU A 20 10.39 1.13 -8.98
CA GLU A 20 9.98 2.47 -9.39
C GLU A 20 9.59 3.28 -8.16
N TRP A 21 10.21 4.45 -7.95
CA TRP A 21 9.73 5.36 -6.92
C TRP A 21 8.54 6.14 -7.46
N VAL A 22 7.34 5.76 -7.03
CA VAL A 22 6.11 6.45 -7.37
C VAL A 22 5.91 7.60 -6.38
N VAL A 23 6.02 8.84 -6.84
CA VAL A 23 5.54 9.99 -6.07
C VAL A 23 4.03 10.01 -6.21
N PHE A 24 3.29 9.68 -5.15
CA PHE A 24 1.85 9.95 -5.11
C PHE A 24 1.67 11.46 -5.24
N SER A 25 1.09 11.93 -6.34
CA SER A 25 0.99 13.36 -6.65
C SER A 25 0.15 14.16 -5.64
N GLY A 26 -0.61 13.48 -4.76
CA GLY A 26 -1.26 14.07 -3.59
C GLY A 26 -0.38 14.23 -2.35
N ALA A 27 0.75 13.53 -2.26
CA ALA A 27 1.68 13.52 -1.12
C ALA A 27 2.90 14.46 -1.29
N SER A 28 2.78 15.45 -2.18
CA SER A 28 3.86 16.39 -2.52
C SER A 28 3.95 17.69 -1.69
N PRO A 29 3.40 17.85 -0.46
CA PRO A 29 3.86 18.92 0.42
C PRO A 29 5.30 18.66 0.93
N PRO A 30 6.13 19.70 1.13
CA PRO A 30 7.48 19.60 1.69
C PRO A 30 7.58 18.85 3.03
N ASP A 31 6.46 18.72 3.74
CA ASP A 31 6.36 18.22 5.12
C ASP A 31 6.32 16.68 5.22
N TRP A 32 6.40 15.96 4.10
CA TRP A 32 6.27 14.50 4.08
C TRP A 32 7.57 13.72 4.33
N LYS A 33 8.72 14.40 4.34
CA LYS A 33 10.03 13.77 4.59
C LYS A 33 10.08 12.93 5.88
N PRO A 34 9.48 13.34 7.01
CA PRO A 34 9.47 12.51 8.22
C PRO A 34 8.65 11.21 8.09
N TYR A 35 7.69 11.17 7.17
CA TYR A 35 6.74 10.07 6.98
C TYR A 35 7.12 9.12 5.84
N VAL A 36 8.35 9.22 5.32
CA VAL A 36 8.87 8.32 4.28
C VAL A 36 8.79 6.86 4.69
N TRP A 37 9.06 6.55 5.96
CA TRP A 37 9.01 5.18 6.47
C TRP A 37 7.59 4.61 6.51
N GLU A 38 6.58 5.47 6.71
CA GLU A 38 5.16 5.11 6.66
C GLU A 38 4.73 4.79 5.23
N ILE A 39 5.13 5.61 4.25
CA ILE A 39 4.91 5.30 2.82
C ILE A 39 5.59 3.98 2.44
N LEU A 40 6.85 3.78 2.83
CA LEU A 40 7.54 2.51 2.56
C LEU A 40 6.80 1.31 3.18
N THR A 41 6.20 1.49 4.35
CA THR A 41 5.40 0.44 5.00
C THR A 41 4.14 0.11 4.20
N HIS A 42 3.48 1.13 3.65
CA HIS A 42 2.34 0.97 2.72
C HIS A 42 2.74 0.19 1.47
N GLU A 43 3.81 0.60 0.78
CA GLU A 43 4.28 -0.06 -0.45
C GLU A 43 4.76 -1.50 -0.21
N LEU A 44 5.38 -1.77 0.94
CA LEU A 44 5.69 -3.14 1.36
C LEU A 44 4.43 -3.97 1.57
N GLY A 45 3.33 -3.37 2.04
CA GLY A 45 2.02 -4.01 2.10
C GLY A 45 1.56 -4.50 0.72
N HIS A 46 1.71 -3.69 -0.33
CA HIS A 46 1.43 -4.10 -1.70
C HIS A 46 2.33 -5.25 -2.17
N PHE A 47 3.62 -5.21 -1.86
CA PHE A 47 4.54 -6.31 -2.17
C PHE A 47 4.14 -7.63 -1.49
N LEU A 48 3.58 -7.54 -0.28
CA LEU A 48 3.06 -8.68 0.48
C LEU A 48 1.65 -9.13 0.04
N GLY A 49 1.09 -8.53 -1.02
CA GLY A 49 -0.21 -8.90 -1.61
C GLY A 49 -1.41 -8.16 -1.03
N LEU A 50 -1.21 -7.16 -0.16
CA LEU A 50 -2.31 -6.33 0.34
C LEU A 50 -2.75 -5.32 -0.72
N LYS A 51 -4.06 -5.12 -0.85
CA LYS A 51 -4.64 -4.04 -1.65
C LYS A 51 -5.01 -2.85 -0.76
N HIS A 52 -5.37 -1.74 -1.37
CA HIS A 52 -5.87 -0.59 -0.62
C HIS A 52 -7.11 -0.94 0.22
N GLU A 53 -7.24 -0.28 1.36
CA GLU A 53 -8.47 -0.23 2.11
C GLU A 53 -9.57 0.36 1.22
N PHE A 54 -10.72 -0.30 1.14
CA PHE A 54 -11.81 0.05 0.22
C PHE A 54 -11.48 -0.12 -1.28
N ALA A 55 -10.44 -0.86 -1.66
CA ALA A 55 -10.10 -1.13 -3.07
C ALA A 55 -11.28 -1.67 -3.92
N ILE A 56 -12.27 -2.33 -3.31
CA ILE A 56 -13.46 -2.87 -3.99
C ILE A 56 -14.47 -1.79 -4.37
N GLU A 57 -14.66 -0.80 -3.50
CA GLU A 57 -15.68 0.24 -3.66
C GLU A 57 -15.08 1.53 -4.23
N GLY A 58 -13.75 1.66 -4.17
CA GLY A 58 -13.04 2.92 -4.32
C GLY A 58 -13.14 3.73 -3.01
N PRO A 59 -12.20 4.64 -2.76
CA PRO A 59 -12.34 5.57 -1.66
C PRO A 59 -13.56 6.49 -1.89
N PRO A 60 -14.19 7.02 -0.82
CA PRO A 60 -15.31 7.95 -0.92
C PRO A 60 -14.92 9.34 -1.49
N ILE A 61 -13.68 9.49 -1.97
CA ILE A 61 -13.13 10.70 -2.56
C ILE A 61 -13.12 10.52 -4.09
N SER A 62 -13.79 11.44 -4.78
CA SER A 62 -14.16 11.34 -6.19
C SER A 62 -12.98 11.12 -7.13
N ASP A 63 -13.21 10.27 -8.14
CA ASP A 63 -12.37 9.92 -9.31
C ASP A 63 -11.40 8.73 -9.16
N ILE A 64 -11.18 8.19 -7.96
CA ILE A 64 -10.41 6.94 -7.80
C ILE A 64 -11.34 5.74 -8.02
N LYS A 65 -11.15 5.03 -9.12
CA LYS A 65 -11.93 3.82 -9.45
C LYS A 65 -11.51 2.67 -8.55
N ALA A 66 -12.46 1.80 -8.20
CA ALA A 66 -12.19 0.52 -7.57
C ALA A 66 -11.10 -0.27 -8.33
N GLU A 67 -10.19 -0.92 -7.59
CA GLU A 67 -8.98 -1.60 -8.11
C GLU A 67 -9.25 -2.98 -8.73
N GLY A 68 -10.47 -3.19 -9.21
CA GLY A 68 -10.89 -4.38 -9.95
C GLY A 68 -12.16 -5.03 -9.43
N GLN A 69 -12.88 -5.70 -10.32
CA GLN A 69 -14.01 -6.56 -9.98
C GLN A 69 -13.47 -7.93 -9.56
N GLY A 70 -13.85 -8.42 -8.37
CA GLY A 70 -13.53 -9.77 -7.90
C GLY A 70 -12.70 -9.87 -6.62
N ALA A 71 -12.25 -8.75 -6.03
CA ALA A 71 -11.68 -8.76 -4.69
C ALA A 71 -12.78 -8.94 -3.63
N VAL A 72 -12.49 -9.75 -2.60
CA VAL A 72 -13.38 -9.99 -1.45
C VAL A 72 -12.71 -9.34 -0.23
N PRO A 73 -13.45 -8.58 0.60
CA PRO A 73 -12.85 -7.96 1.77
C PRO A 73 -12.38 -9.04 2.75
N LEU A 74 -11.13 -8.94 3.21
CA LEU A 74 -10.54 -9.84 4.18
C LEU A 74 -10.36 -9.12 5.51
N GLY A 75 -11.08 -9.56 6.54
CA GLY A 75 -11.04 -8.96 7.87
C GLY A 75 -11.99 -7.77 8.03
N VAL A 76 -11.67 -6.89 8.99
CA VAL A 76 -12.49 -5.73 9.35
C VAL A 76 -11.99 -4.50 8.60
N ARG A 77 -12.93 -3.71 8.07
CA ARG A 77 -12.60 -2.45 7.41
C ARG A 77 -12.06 -1.42 8.40
N ASP A 78 -10.98 -0.75 8.04
CA ASP A 78 -10.30 0.22 8.89
C ASP A 78 -9.84 1.46 8.08
N PRO A 79 -10.56 2.59 8.15
CA PRO A 79 -10.18 3.81 7.43
C PRO A 79 -8.77 4.35 7.73
N LYS A 80 -8.18 3.96 8.87
CA LYS A 80 -6.83 4.37 9.30
C LYS A 80 -5.76 3.32 8.99
N SER A 81 -6.14 2.23 8.32
CA SER A 81 -5.25 1.18 7.83
C SER A 81 -4.04 1.80 7.12
N VAL A 82 -2.86 1.17 7.26
CA VAL A 82 -1.68 1.58 6.49
C VAL A 82 -1.93 1.53 4.98
N MET A 83 -2.91 0.74 4.54
CA MET A 83 -3.32 0.63 3.13
C MET A 83 -4.40 1.65 2.73
N THR A 84 -4.61 2.72 3.49
CA THR A 84 -5.64 3.72 3.22
C THR A 84 -5.36 4.57 1.96
N TYR A 85 -6.41 5.16 1.40
CA TYR A 85 -6.34 6.22 0.38
C TYR A 85 -6.28 7.62 1.00
N ALA A 86 -6.20 7.71 2.33
CA ALA A 86 -6.25 8.98 3.03
C ALA A 86 -5.09 9.90 2.59
N PRO A 87 -5.34 11.22 2.51
CA PRO A 87 -4.30 12.19 2.21
C PRO A 87 -3.37 12.44 3.40
N GLU A 88 -3.63 11.88 4.57
CA GLU A 88 -2.72 11.87 5.71
C GLU A 88 -1.69 10.74 5.62
N PRO A 89 -0.52 10.88 6.27
CA PRO A 89 0.45 9.80 6.36
C PRO A 89 -0.15 8.49 6.91
N PRO A 90 0.08 7.35 6.25
CA PRO A 90 -0.53 6.08 6.63
C PRO A 90 0.19 5.42 7.82
N GLU A 91 -0.56 4.88 8.77
CA GLU A 91 0.02 4.23 9.95
C GLU A 91 -0.36 2.75 10.04
N MET A 92 0.60 1.91 10.47
CA MET A 92 0.34 0.50 10.77
C MET A 92 -0.70 0.34 11.89
N GLN A 93 -1.83 -0.28 11.57
CA GLN A 93 -2.88 -0.60 12.51
C GLN A 93 -2.89 -2.09 12.86
N GLN A 94 -3.54 -2.43 13.97
CA GLN A 94 -3.74 -3.83 14.38
C GLN A 94 -4.56 -4.62 13.34
N SER A 95 -5.47 -3.95 12.63
CA SER A 95 -6.24 -4.51 11.51
C SER A 95 -5.30 -5.02 10.39
N ASN A 96 -4.25 -4.26 10.05
CA ASN A 96 -3.26 -4.66 9.04
C ASN A 96 -2.53 -5.94 9.43
N ILE A 97 -2.11 -6.05 10.69
CA ILE A 97 -1.44 -7.24 11.22
C ILE A 97 -2.37 -8.45 11.13
N ASN A 98 -3.62 -8.28 11.55
CA ASN A 98 -4.61 -9.35 11.58
C ASN A 98 -4.96 -9.84 10.17
N SER A 99 -5.28 -8.91 9.26
CA SER A 99 -5.62 -9.25 7.87
C SER A 99 -4.43 -9.86 7.12
N SER A 100 -3.20 -9.40 7.39
CA SER A 100 -1.99 -10.02 6.81
C SER A 100 -1.81 -11.46 7.28
N LYS A 101 -1.95 -11.71 8.60
CA LYS A 101 -1.89 -13.07 9.14
C LYS A 101 -2.99 -13.95 8.55
N MET A 102 -4.21 -13.43 8.41
CA MET A 102 -5.32 -14.13 7.76
C MET A 102 -4.97 -14.49 6.32
N PHE A 103 -4.43 -13.54 5.54
CA PHE A 103 -4.06 -13.75 4.15
C PHE A 103 -3.04 -14.88 3.99
N TYR A 104 -1.98 -14.89 4.80
CA TYR A 104 -0.93 -15.90 4.72
C TYR A 104 -1.33 -17.30 5.22
N VAL A 105 -2.47 -17.43 5.92
CA VAL A 105 -3.02 -18.74 6.28
C VAL A 105 -4.08 -19.23 5.27
N LEU A 106 -4.51 -18.39 4.31
CA LEU A 106 -5.39 -18.83 3.24
C LEU A 106 -4.65 -19.85 2.38
N ARG A 107 -5.23 -21.04 2.26
CA ARG A 107 -4.75 -22.04 1.30
C ARG A 107 -5.25 -21.65 -0.09
N PRO A 108 -4.43 -21.80 -1.15
CA PRO A 108 -4.93 -21.66 -2.50
C PRO A 108 -6.02 -22.72 -2.69
N ASN A 109 -7.27 -22.28 -2.90
CA ASN A 109 -8.50 -23.06 -3.20
C ASN A 109 -9.52 -23.33 -2.07
N GLU A 110 -9.59 -22.53 -1.01
CA GLU A 110 -10.80 -22.51 -0.15
C GLU A 110 -11.65 -21.27 -0.48
N ASN A 111 -12.43 -21.37 -1.58
CA ASN A 111 -13.54 -20.47 -1.91
C ASN A 111 -14.87 -21.13 -1.53
#